data_AF-A0A7K9G346-F1
#
_entry.id   AF-A0A7K9G346-F1
#
_cell.length_a   1.000
_cell.length_b   1.000
_cell.length_c   1.000
_cell.angle_alpha   90.00
_cell.angle_beta   90.00
_cell.angle_gamma   90.00
#
_symmetry.space_group_name_H-M   'P 1'
#
loop_
_entity.id
_entity.type
_entity.pdbx_description
1 polymer ?
#
loop_
_entity_poly.entity_id
_entity_poly.type
_entity_poly.pdbx_seq_one_letter_code
_entity_poly.pdbx_strand_id
1 'polypeptide(L)'
;MPRPGRNTYSDQKPPYSYISLTAMAIQSSPEKMLPLSEIYKFIMDRFPYYRENTQRWQNSLRHNLSFNDCFIKIPRRPDQPGKGSFWALHPSCGDMFENGSFLRRRKRFKVVKSDHLAPSKPADAAQYLQQQAKLRLSALAATGTHLPQMSTYNLGVSQPSSFKHPFAIENII
;
A
#
# COMPACT_ATOMS: atom_id res chain seq x y z
N MET A 1 6.37 -33.76 -5.16
CA MET A 1 7.83 -33.50 -5.16
C MET A 1 8.33 -33.61 -3.72
N PRO A 2 9.30 -34.50 -3.42
CA PRO A 2 9.89 -34.60 -2.08
C PRO A 2 10.56 -33.29 -1.66
N ARG A 3 10.45 -32.91 -0.39
CA ARG A 3 11.10 -31.70 0.15
C ARG A 3 12.61 -31.93 0.20
N PRO A 4 13.43 -31.02 -0.37
CA PRO A 4 14.89 -31.07 -0.18
C PRO A 4 15.23 -31.01 1.32
N GLY A 5 16.17 -31.85 1.75
CA GLY A 5 16.68 -31.84 3.12
C GLY A 5 17.33 -30.52 3.50
N ARG A 6 17.39 -30.21 4.80
CA ARG A 6 17.86 -28.93 5.38
C ARG A 6 19.23 -28.43 4.89
N ASN A 7 20.06 -29.28 4.27
CA ASN A 7 21.47 -29.01 3.97
C ASN A 7 21.83 -28.92 2.47
N THR A 8 20.87 -28.86 1.53
CA THR A 8 21.19 -28.86 0.08
C THR A 8 21.18 -27.48 -0.59
N TYR A 9 21.04 -26.38 0.15
CA TYR A 9 20.96 -25.01 -0.41
C TYR A 9 22.28 -24.25 -0.30
N SER A 10 23.43 -24.91 -0.48
CA SER A 10 24.73 -24.29 -0.17
C SER A 10 24.95 -23.01 -0.96
N ASP A 11 24.50 -22.91 -2.21
CA ASP A 11 24.69 -21.70 -3.04
C ASP A 11 23.49 -21.29 -3.91
N GLN A 12 22.40 -22.06 -3.86
CA GLN A 12 21.21 -21.77 -4.66
C GLN A 12 20.20 -20.91 -3.90
N LYS A 13 19.57 -19.98 -4.62
CA LYS A 13 18.54 -19.11 -4.05
C LYS A 13 17.43 -19.95 -3.39
N PRO A 14 17.22 -19.83 -2.06
CA PRO A 14 16.20 -20.60 -1.38
C PRO A 14 14.79 -20.32 -1.95
N PRO A 15 13.88 -21.30 -1.96
CA PRO A 15 12.50 -21.15 -2.45
C PRO A 15 11.60 -20.40 -1.45
N TYR A 16 12.12 -19.36 -0.80
CA TYR A 16 11.45 -18.56 0.21
C TYR A 16 11.33 -17.11 -0.25
N SER A 17 10.16 -16.51 -0.05
CA SER A 17 9.98 -15.08 -0.25
C SER A 17 10.65 -14.28 0.87
N TYR A 18 10.95 -13.00 0.66
CA TYR A 18 11.46 -12.14 1.75
C TYR A 18 10.50 -12.06 2.93
N ILE A 19 9.19 -12.13 2.69
CA ILE A 19 8.18 -12.22 3.76
C ILE A 19 8.40 -13.50 4.58
N SER A 20 8.58 -14.64 3.91
CA SER A 20 8.83 -15.92 4.55
C SER A 20 10.15 -15.93 5.34
N LEU A 21 11.21 -15.36 4.76
CA LEU A 21 12.52 -15.25 5.42
C LEU A 21 12.45 -14.41 6.70
N THR A 22 11.81 -13.25 6.63
CA THR A 22 11.61 -12.38 7.79
C THR A 22 10.73 -13.06 8.85
N ALA A 23 9.65 -13.73 8.45
CA ALA A 23 8.78 -14.46 9.38
C ALA A 23 9.54 -15.57 10.12
N MET A 24 10.36 -16.36 9.41
CA MET A 24 11.22 -17.38 10.03
C MET A 24 12.20 -16.77 11.05
N ALA A 25 12.80 -15.63 10.73
CA ALA A 25 13.72 -14.95 11.64
C ALA A 25 12.99 -14.52 12.93
N ILE A 26 11.87 -13.81 12.78
CA ILE A 26 11.08 -13.31 13.91
C ILE A 26 10.56 -14.48 14.78
N GLN A 27 10.05 -15.55 14.17
CA GLN A 27 9.55 -16.72 14.91
C GLN A 27 10.65 -17.47 15.66
N SER A 28 11.89 -17.43 15.18
CA SER A 28 13.03 -18.06 15.84
C SER A 28 13.48 -17.32 17.10
N SER A 29 13.12 -16.04 17.24
CA SER A 29 13.39 -15.26 18.44
C SER A 29 12.42 -15.61 19.57
N PRO A 30 12.88 -15.64 20.84
CA PRO A 30 12.01 -15.89 21.98
C PRO A 30 10.99 -14.76 22.19
N GLU A 31 11.38 -13.52 21.91
CA GLU A 31 10.54 -12.32 22.09
C GLU A 31 9.56 -12.07 20.93
N LYS A 32 9.59 -12.92 19.89
CA LYS A 32 8.79 -12.77 18.65
C LYS A 32 8.93 -11.40 18.00
N MET A 33 10.08 -10.76 18.20
CA MET A 33 10.46 -9.50 17.57
C MET A 33 11.98 -9.44 17.40
N LEU A 34 12.45 -8.81 16.33
CA LEU A 34 13.88 -8.64 16.07
C LEU A 34 14.16 -7.27 15.45
N PRO A 35 15.33 -6.66 15.73
CA PRO A 35 15.77 -5.51 14.97
C PRO A 35 16.23 -5.96 13.57
N LEU A 36 16.28 -5.00 12.64
CA LEU A 36 16.65 -5.24 11.24
C LEU A 36 18.02 -5.93 11.08
N SER A 37 19.00 -5.60 11.95
CA SER A 37 20.33 -6.21 11.93
C SER A 37 20.29 -7.72 12.18
N GLU A 38 19.49 -8.16 13.15
CA GLU A 38 19.37 -9.59 13.49
C GLU A 38 18.63 -10.37 12.41
N ILE A 39 17.67 -9.73 11.71
CA ILE A 39 17.02 -10.35 10.56
C ILE A 39 18.03 -10.62 9.44
N TYR A 40 18.94 -9.67 9.17
CA TYR A 40 20.00 -9.90 8.18
C TYR A 40 20.92 -11.04 8.59
N LYS A 41 21.36 -11.03 9.85
CA LYS A 41 22.25 -12.06 10.41
C LYS A 41 21.62 -13.45 10.30
N PHE A 42 20.38 -13.61 10.78
CA PHE A 42 19.65 -14.88 10.70
C PHE A 42 19.60 -15.44 9.27
N ILE A 43 19.32 -14.58 8.28
CA ILE A 43 19.22 -15.00 6.88
C ILE A 43 20.59 -15.43 6.34
N MET A 44 21.65 -14.65 6.59
CA MET A 44 23.01 -14.97 6.11
C MET A 44 23.59 -16.21 6.79
N ASP A 45 23.25 -16.44 8.06
CA ASP A 45 23.70 -17.61 8.81
C ASP A 45 23.05 -18.89 8.28
N ARG A 46 21.74 -18.84 8.01
CA ARG A 46 20.95 -20.00 7.56
C ARG A 46 21.03 -20.28 6.06
N PHE A 47 21.20 -19.24 5.24
CA PHE A 47 21.16 -19.32 3.78
C PHE A 47 22.39 -18.63 3.19
N PRO A 48 23.48 -19.38 2.94
CA PRO A 48 24.75 -18.79 2.49
C PRO A 48 24.63 -17.97 1.19
N TYR A 49 23.67 -18.29 0.32
CA TYR A 49 23.31 -17.50 -0.87
C TYR A 49 23.19 -15.98 -0.61
N TYR A 50 22.76 -15.56 0.58
CA TYR A 50 22.56 -14.14 0.91
C TYR A 50 23.79 -13.45 1.52
N ARG A 51 24.94 -14.13 1.66
CA ARG A 51 26.17 -13.52 2.16
C ARG A 51 26.81 -12.59 1.12
N GLU A 52 26.56 -12.86 -0.15
CA GLU A 52 27.01 -12.02 -1.26
C GLU A 52 25.96 -10.98 -1.65
N ASN A 53 26.39 -9.93 -2.36
CA ASN A 53 25.50 -8.91 -2.94
C ASN A 53 24.50 -8.31 -1.93
N THR A 54 24.97 -8.08 -0.70
CA THR A 54 24.13 -7.76 0.46
C THR A 54 23.22 -6.55 0.26
N GLN A 55 23.72 -5.51 -0.42
CA GLN A 55 22.97 -4.27 -0.63
C GLN A 55 21.64 -4.49 -1.38
N ARG A 56 21.63 -5.34 -2.42
CA ARG A 56 20.46 -5.54 -3.30
C ARG A 56 19.32 -6.21 -2.55
N TRP A 57 19.59 -7.37 -1.94
CA TRP A 57 18.53 -8.12 -1.26
C TRP A 57 18.11 -7.46 0.05
N GLN A 58 19.02 -6.79 0.77
CA GLN A 58 18.66 -6.04 1.97
C GLN A 58 17.76 -4.86 1.62
N ASN A 59 17.96 -4.19 0.48
CA ASN A 59 17.04 -3.15 0.01
C ASN A 59 15.63 -3.71 -0.23
N SER A 60 15.55 -4.84 -0.95
CA SER A 60 14.27 -5.53 -1.13
C SER A 60 13.64 -5.97 0.20
N LEU A 61 14.44 -6.41 1.18
CA LEU A 61 13.93 -6.81 2.50
C LEU A 61 13.37 -5.61 3.28
N ARG A 62 14.09 -4.48 3.28
CA ARG A 62 13.60 -3.22 3.91
C ARG A 62 12.31 -2.74 3.28
N HIS A 63 12.21 -2.79 1.95
CA HIS A 63 10.95 -2.50 1.27
C HIS A 63 9.82 -3.43 1.73
N ASN A 64 10.08 -4.74 1.88
CA ASN A 64 9.07 -5.70 2.33
C ASN A 64 8.57 -5.42 3.76
N LEU A 65 9.45 -5.01 4.67
CA LEU A 65 9.09 -4.67 6.04
C LEU A 65 8.13 -3.49 6.10
N SER A 66 8.41 -2.43 5.34
CA SER A 66 7.54 -1.24 5.32
C SER A 66 6.29 -1.41 4.46
N PHE A 67 6.34 -2.23 3.41
CA PHE A 67 5.25 -2.37 2.44
C PHE A 67 4.16 -3.34 2.88
N ASN A 68 4.49 -4.40 3.64
CA ASN A 68 3.54 -5.46 4.01
C ASN A 68 3.05 -5.32 5.45
N ASP A 69 1.74 -5.22 5.63
CA ASP A 69 1.07 -5.08 6.94
C ASP A 69 1.29 -6.27 7.90
N CYS A 70 1.87 -7.38 7.42
CA CYS A 70 2.24 -8.48 8.30
C CYS A 70 3.43 -8.13 9.20
N PHE A 71 4.20 -7.08 8.88
CA PHE A 71 5.28 -6.61 9.74
C PHE A 71 4.89 -5.30 10.40
N ILE A 72 4.99 -5.26 11.72
CA ILE A 72 4.74 -4.07 12.52
C ILE A 72 6.05 -3.54 13.07
N LYS A 73 6.22 -2.22 13.01
CA LYS A 73 7.38 -1.51 13.55
C LYS A 73 7.11 -1.15 15.01
N ILE A 74 7.91 -1.68 15.93
CA ILE A 74 7.80 -1.44 17.36
C ILE A 74 8.92 -0.47 17.79
N PRO A 75 8.59 0.71 18.35
CA PRO A 75 9.59 1.64 18.85
C PRO A 75 10.36 1.01 20.01
N ARG A 76 11.65 1.36 20.15
CA ARG A 76 12.42 0.95 21.32
C ARG A 76 11.93 1.70 22.55
N ARG A 77 12.02 1.04 23.70
CA ARG A 77 11.79 1.69 24.98
C ARG A 77 12.91 2.71 25.25
N PRO A 78 12.63 3.84 25.92
CA PRO A 78 13.61 4.90 26.15
C PRO A 78 14.78 4.48 27.06
N ASP A 79 14.59 3.44 27.87
CA ASP A 79 15.61 2.80 28.72
C ASP A 79 16.59 1.91 27.95
N GLN A 80 16.29 1.55 26.69
CA GLN A 80 17.14 0.71 25.84
C GLN A 80 17.57 1.46 24.57
N PRO A 81 18.57 2.37 24.67
CA PRO A 81 19.09 3.05 23.50
C PRO A 81 19.71 2.04 22.53
N GLY A 82 19.31 2.11 21.26
CA GLY A 82 19.80 1.19 20.24
C GLY A 82 19.43 1.62 18.83
N LYS A 83 20.16 1.07 17.84
CA LYS A 83 19.94 1.40 16.43
C LYS A 83 18.62 0.81 15.93
N GLY A 84 17.82 1.66 15.29
CA GLY A 84 16.59 1.27 14.61
C GLY A 84 15.48 0.80 15.54
N SER A 85 14.41 0.29 14.95
CA SER A 85 13.23 -0.24 15.64
C SER A 85 13.20 -1.76 15.62
N PHE A 86 12.39 -2.35 16.49
CA PHE A 86 12.06 -3.76 16.41
C PHE A 86 10.99 -3.99 15.33
N TRP A 87 11.02 -5.18 14.75
CA TRP A 87 10.03 -5.67 13.82
C TRP A 87 9.41 -6.95 14.37
N ALA A 88 8.09 -7.00 14.39
CA ALA A 88 7.32 -8.16 14.81
C ALA A 88 6.31 -8.56 13.74
N LEU A 89 5.78 -9.78 13.86
CA LEU A 89 4.66 -10.23 13.05
C LEU A 89 3.36 -9.64 13.61
N HIS A 90 2.47 -9.20 12.73
CA HIS A 90 1.11 -8.83 13.11
C HIS A 90 0.39 -10.07 13.68
N PRO A 91 -0.36 -9.98 14.79
CA PRO A 91 -1.03 -11.13 15.40
C PRO A 91 -1.90 -11.91 14.39
N SER A 92 -2.68 -11.21 13.57
CA SER A 92 -3.53 -11.81 12.53
C SER A 92 -2.78 -12.45 11.35
N CYS A 93 -1.45 -12.32 11.25
CA CYS A 93 -0.65 -13.03 10.25
C CYS A 93 0.16 -14.20 10.83
N GLY A 94 0.17 -14.40 12.16
CA GLY A 94 0.89 -15.47 12.84
C GLY A 94 0.48 -16.87 12.37
N ASP A 95 -0.82 -17.15 12.38
CA ASP A 95 -1.42 -18.44 11.97
C ASP A 95 -1.04 -18.85 10.55
N MET A 96 -0.69 -17.87 9.70
CA MET A 96 -0.37 -18.13 8.30
C MET A 96 0.99 -18.81 8.09
N PHE A 97 1.82 -18.87 9.12
CA PHE A 97 3.17 -19.44 9.09
C PHE A 97 3.35 -20.60 10.08
N GLU A 98 2.41 -20.80 11.01
CA GLU A 98 2.49 -21.78 12.09
C GLU A 98 2.41 -23.23 11.57
N ASN A 99 1.60 -23.49 10.54
CA ASN A 99 1.47 -24.81 9.91
C ASN A 99 2.59 -25.17 8.92
N GLY A 100 3.74 -24.48 9.00
CA GLY A 100 4.92 -24.77 8.16
C GLY A 100 4.80 -24.38 6.68
N SER A 101 3.75 -23.64 6.30
CA SER A 101 3.59 -23.11 4.93
C SER A 101 4.34 -21.79 4.75
N PHE A 102 5.66 -21.85 4.68
CA PHE A 102 6.51 -20.71 4.31
C PHE A 102 6.61 -20.49 2.78
N LEU A 103 5.96 -21.36 1.99
CA LEU A 103 5.94 -21.28 0.54
C LEU A 103 5.01 -20.15 0.07
N ARG A 104 5.31 -19.62 -1.12
CA ARG A 104 4.68 -18.41 -1.68
C ARG A 104 3.16 -18.52 -1.70
N ARG A 105 2.48 -17.64 -0.94
CA ARG A 105 1.01 -17.53 -0.91
C ARG A 105 0.48 -16.92 -2.22
N ARG A 106 -0.70 -17.38 -2.67
CA ARG A 106 -1.40 -16.82 -3.86
C ARG A 106 -2.12 -15.49 -3.59
N LYS A 107 -2.48 -15.17 -2.34
CA LYS A 107 -3.21 -13.93 -1.95
C LYS A 107 -2.44 -13.14 -0.89
N ARG A 108 -2.30 -11.82 -1.09
CA ARG A 108 -1.55 -10.92 -0.20
C ARG A 108 -2.35 -10.68 1.10
N PHE A 109 -1.68 -10.72 2.26
CA PHE A 109 -2.28 -10.26 3.52
C PHE A 109 -2.45 -8.74 3.46
N LYS A 110 -3.65 -8.28 3.82
CA LYS A 110 -3.96 -6.87 4.02
C LYS A 110 -4.71 -6.78 5.32
N VAL A 111 -4.26 -5.90 6.22
CA VAL A 111 -5.09 -5.56 7.38
C VAL A 111 -6.28 -4.79 6.84
N VAL A 112 -7.48 -5.35 6.99
CA VAL A 112 -8.71 -4.62 6.68
C VAL A 112 -8.82 -3.56 7.76
N LYS A 113 -8.36 -2.34 7.47
CA LYS A 113 -8.77 -1.17 8.24
C LYS A 113 -10.27 -1.04 8.02
N SER A 114 -11.05 -1.38 9.04
CA SER A 114 -12.46 -1.08 9.08
C SER A 114 -12.62 0.44 9.20
N ASP A 115 -12.53 1.16 8.09
CA ASP A 115 -13.01 2.54 7.96
C ASP A 115 -14.56 2.51 7.91
N HIS A 116 -15.20 1.86 8.88
CA HIS A 116 -16.67 1.77 8.97
C HIS A 116 -17.33 3.02 9.56
N LEU A 117 -16.68 4.19 9.46
CA LEU A 117 -17.29 5.49 9.78
C LEU A 117 -16.97 6.59 8.74
N ALA A 118 -16.60 6.24 7.51
CA ALA A 118 -16.52 7.19 6.40
C ALA A 118 -17.69 6.96 5.41
N PRO A 119 -18.54 7.96 5.11
CA PRO A 119 -19.63 7.79 4.17
C PRO A 119 -19.11 7.56 2.75
N SER A 120 -19.74 6.59 2.08
CA SER A 120 -19.85 6.31 0.64
C SER A 120 -18.91 7.00 -0.35
N LYS A 121 -18.33 6.16 -1.21
CA LYS A 121 -17.56 6.50 -2.43
C LYS A 121 -18.19 7.67 -3.22
N PRO A 122 -17.39 8.59 -3.80
CA PRO A 122 -17.87 9.73 -4.58
C PRO A 122 -18.63 9.37 -5.87
N ALA A 123 -18.58 8.10 -6.29
CA ALA A 123 -19.31 7.60 -7.45
C ALA A 123 -20.84 7.60 -7.25
N ASP A 124 -21.31 7.36 -6.03
CA ASP A 124 -22.75 7.30 -5.73
C ASP A 124 -23.38 8.72 -5.69
N ALA A 125 -22.61 9.72 -5.25
CA ALA A 125 -23.04 11.12 -5.25
C ALA A 125 -23.28 11.65 -6.68
N ALA A 126 -22.41 11.27 -7.62
CA ALA A 126 -22.54 11.68 -9.03
C ALA A 126 -23.78 11.05 -9.69
N GLN A 127 -24.09 9.78 -9.36
CA GLN A 127 -25.30 9.11 -9.86
C GLN A 127 -26.57 9.72 -9.27
N TYR A 128 -26.57 10.07 -7.98
CA TYR A 128 -27.71 10.73 -7.35
C TYR A 128 -27.97 12.13 -7.93
N LEU A 129 -26.92 12.92 -8.19
CA LEU A 129 -27.06 14.24 -8.82
C LEU A 129 -27.57 14.12 -10.27
N GLN A 130 -27.07 13.15 -11.04
CA GLN A 130 -27.59 12.86 -12.38
C GLN A 130 -29.05 12.41 -12.36
N GLN A 131 -29.46 11.63 -11.36
CA GLN A 131 -30.85 11.20 -11.21
C GLN A 131 -31.76 12.38 -10.82
N GLN A 132 -31.32 13.26 -9.92
CA GLN A 132 -32.03 14.51 -9.62
C GLN A 132 -32.17 15.42 -10.84
N ALA A 133 -31.11 15.56 -11.65
CA ALA A 133 -31.16 16.37 -12.86
C ALA A 133 -32.18 15.83 -13.88
N LYS A 134 -32.27 14.50 -14.03
CA LYS A 134 -33.27 13.85 -14.91
C LYS A 134 -34.70 14.12 -14.44
N LEU A 135 -34.97 14.03 -13.14
CA LEU A 135 -36.30 14.33 -12.58
C LEU A 135 -36.68 15.81 -12.72
N ARG A 136 -35.71 16.72 -12.58
CA ARG A 136 -35.94 18.15 -12.76
C ARG A 136 -36.27 18.52 -14.20
N LEU A 137 -35.60 17.89 -15.17
CA LEU A 137 -35.86 18.10 -16.59
C LEU A 137 -37.23 17.56 -17.02
N SER A 138 -37.64 16.40 -16.50
CA SER A 138 -38.99 15.87 -16.75
C SER A 138 -40.10 16.75 -16.15
N ALA A 139 -39.85 17.40 -15.01
CA ALA A 139 -40.81 18.31 -14.41
C ALA A 139 -41.00 19.60 -15.25
N LEU A 140 -39.95 20.08 -15.91
CA LEU A 140 -40.04 21.27 -16.78
C LEU A 140 -40.81 21.00 -18.09
N ALA A 141 -40.82 19.76 -18.57
CA ALA A 141 -41.53 19.37 -19.79
C ALA A 141 -43.05 19.21 -19.59
N ALA A 142 -43.53 19.16 -18.34
CA ALA A 142 -44.93 18.92 -18.00
C ALA A 142 -45.80 20.19 -17.95
N THR A 143 -45.21 21.39 -18.07
CA THR A 143 -45.97 22.64 -18.22
C THR A 143 -45.84 23.15 -19.65
N GLY A 144 -46.70 22.61 -20.52
CA GLY A 144 -47.00 23.24 -21.79
C GLY A 144 -47.65 24.62 -21.59
N THR A 145 -47.48 25.45 -22.62
CA THR A 145 -48.15 26.73 -22.91
C THR A 145 -47.50 28.00 -22.33
N HIS A 146 -46.76 28.71 -23.19
CA HIS A 146 -47.15 30.01 -23.76
C HIS A 146 -45.89 30.84 -24.07
N LEU A 147 -45.56 30.98 -25.36
CA LEU A 147 -44.50 31.85 -25.84
C LEU A 147 -45.05 33.27 -26.01
N PRO A 148 -44.34 34.30 -25.52
CA PRO A 148 -44.27 35.54 -26.28
C PRO A 148 -42.83 35.91 -26.65
N GLN A 149 -42.79 36.58 -27.79
CA GLN A 149 -41.70 37.14 -28.57
C GLN A 149 -40.69 37.98 -27.77
N MET A 150 -39.38 37.76 -28.01
CA MET A 150 -38.30 38.56 -27.45
C MET A 150 -37.79 39.55 -28.50
N SER A 151 -37.96 40.85 -28.22
CA SER A 151 -37.35 41.94 -28.97
C SER A 151 -35.86 42.05 -28.65
N THR A 152 -35.11 42.35 -29.70
CA THR A 152 -33.69 42.75 -29.77
C THR A 152 -33.29 43.76 -28.70
N TYR A 153 -32.13 43.61 -28.03
CA TYR A 153 -31.17 44.71 -27.80
C TYR A 153 -29.76 44.13 -27.55
N ASN A 154 -28.80 44.81 -28.17
CA ASN A 154 -27.36 44.61 -28.14
C ASN A 154 -26.74 45.53 -27.05
N LEU A 155 -25.76 45.05 -26.28
CA LEU A 155 -24.77 45.77 -25.45
C LEU A 155 -23.91 44.66 -24.80
N GLY A 156 -22.60 44.53 -24.93
CA GLY A 156 -21.56 45.52 -25.06
C GLY A 156 -20.57 45.33 -23.90
N VAL A 157 -19.32 44.98 -24.23
CA VAL A 157 -18.07 45.40 -23.56
C VAL A 157 -17.46 44.57 -22.39
N SER A 158 -16.13 44.42 -22.52
CA SER A 158 -15.04 44.30 -21.51
C SER A 158 -14.66 42.95 -20.84
N GLN A 159 -13.51 42.43 -21.29
CA GLN A 159 -12.40 41.81 -20.51
C GLN A 159 -11.75 42.86 -19.57
N PRO A 160 -10.73 42.57 -18.70
CA PRO A 160 -9.98 41.32 -18.45
C PRO A 160 -9.74 41.01 -16.95
N SER A 161 -9.19 39.83 -16.62
CA SER A 161 -8.12 39.77 -15.60
C SER A 161 -7.24 38.54 -15.75
N SER A 162 -5.94 38.83 -15.71
CA SER A 162 -4.80 37.94 -15.88
C SER A 162 -4.39 37.36 -14.53
N PHE A 163 -4.21 36.04 -14.44
CA PHE A 163 -3.38 35.43 -13.39
C PHE A 163 -2.58 34.27 -13.98
N LYS A 164 -1.26 34.47 -14.12
CA LYS A 164 -0.29 33.47 -14.60
C LYS A 164 0.28 32.71 -13.40
N HIS A 165 0.23 31.39 -13.45
CA HIS A 165 0.91 30.49 -12.52
C HIS A 165 2.41 30.38 -12.87
N PRO A 166 3.32 30.56 -11.90
CA PRO A 166 4.75 30.34 -12.12
C PRO A 166 5.10 28.84 -11.94
N PHE A 167 6.04 28.36 -12.75
CA PHE A 167 6.71 27.04 -12.70
C PHE A 167 6.13 25.90 -13.56
N ALA A 168 5.75 26.19 -14.81
CA ALA A 168 5.91 25.21 -15.88
C ALA A 168 7.32 25.36 -16.48
N ILE A 169 8.21 24.40 -16.22
CA ILE A 169 9.48 24.25 -16.93
C ILE A 169 9.17 23.47 -18.20
N GLU A 170 9.21 24.16 -19.35
CA GLU A 170 9.14 23.56 -20.68
C GLU A 170 10.52 23.08 -21.15
N ASN A 171 10.49 22.20 -22.15
CA ASN A 171 11.52 21.26 -22.56
C ASN A 171 12.84 21.89 -23.06
N ILE A 172 13.92 21.16 -22.78
CA ILE A 172 15.24 21.26 -23.39
C ILE A 172 15.16 20.86 -24.87
N ILE A 173 15.68 21.71 -25.74
CA ILE A 173 16.43 21.31 -26.95
C ILE A 173 17.87 21.77 -26.73
#